data_AF-A0A061NXC1-F1
#
_entry.id   AF-A0A061NXC1-F1
#
_cell.length_a   1.000
_cell.length_b   1.000
_cell.length_c   1.000
_cell.angle_alpha   90.00
_cell.angle_beta   90.00
_cell.angle_gamma   90.00
#
_symmetry.space_group_name_H-M   'P 1'
#
loop_
_entity.id
_entity.type
_entity.pdbx_description
1 polymer ?
#
loop_
_entity_poly.entity_id
_entity_poly.type
_entity_poly.pdbx_seq_one_letter_code
_entity_poly.pdbx_strand_id
1 'polypeptide(L)'
;MKRCLIIGVAAIVFLTGCGEDREPVSDEEGGTTDQEAEVGRTYDSAEAAHLYEQNCLSCHGQMEDNESGATGPPLVGYSAEEVLDAIVQGPGSMPAGLLEGEEAEAVANYIADYD
;
A
#
# COMPACT_ATOMS: atom_id res chain seq x y z
N MET A 1 42.37 0.99 -27.49
CA MET A 1 42.11 0.57 -28.89
C MET A 1 41.00 -0.47 -28.82
N LYS A 2 39.72 -0.16 -29.02
CA LYS A 2 39.02 -0.03 -30.31
C LYS A 2 37.61 0.49 -29.94
N ARG A 3 37.35 1.80 -30.05
CA ARG A 3 36.42 2.39 -31.04
C ARG A 3 35.26 1.47 -31.46
N CYS A 4 34.08 1.72 -30.91
CA CYS A 4 32.81 1.67 -31.63
C CYS A 4 31.96 2.87 -31.19
N LEU A 5 32.22 3.99 -31.85
CA LEU A 5 31.31 5.11 -31.98
C LEU A 5 30.26 4.69 -33.02
N ILE A 6 28.99 4.61 -32.64
CA ILE A 6 27.87 4.65 -33.59
C ILE A 6 26.92 5.74 -33.09
N ILE A 7 27.07 6.89 -33.74
CA ILE A 7 26.13 7.99 -33.73
C ILE A 7 24.94 7.52 -34.57
N GLY A 8 23.78 7.37 -33.95
CA GLY A 8 22.50 7.14 -34.62
C GLY A 8 21.55 8.29 -34.34
N VAL A 9 21.85 9.47 -34.88
CA VAL A 9 20.85 10.54 -34.99
C VAL A 9 19.83 10.07 -36.03
N ALA A 10 18.75 9.46 -35.58
CA ALA A 10 17.55 9.25 -36.38
C ALA A 10 16.59 10.40 -36.07
N ALA A 11 16.75 11.46 -36.85
CA ALA A 11 15.79 12.53 -36.94
C ALA A 11 14.53 12.06 -37.70
N ILE A 12 13.40 12.72 -37.38
CA ILE A 12 12.13 12.76 -38.13
C ILE A 12 11.29 11.50 -37.82
N VAL A 13 10.06 11.60 -37.29
CA VAL A 13 8.89 12.26 -37.90
C VAL A 13 7.97 12.77 -36.78
N PHE A 14 7.83 14.09 -36.62
CA PHE A 14 6.61 14.67 -36.07
C PHE A 14 5.60 14.76 -37.21
N LEU A 15 4.64 13.85 -37.25
CA LEU A 15 3.40 14.03 -37.99
C LEU A 15 2.24 13.88 -37.01
N THR A 16 1.58 15.00 -36.77
CA THR A 16 0.31 15.15 -36.09
C THR A 16 -0.73 14.18 -36.64
N GLY A 17 -1.28 13.33 -35.78
CA GLY A 17 -2.45 12.50 -36.02
C GLY A 17 -2.97 11.95 -34.70
N CYS A 18 -4.25 12.20 -34.39
CA CYS A 18 -4.94 11.55 -33.27
C CYS A 18 -5.06 10.06 -33.55
N GLY A 19 -4.46 9.20 -32.74
CA GLY A 19 -4.56 7.75 -32.86
C GLY A 19 -3.53 7.05 -32.00
N GLU A 20 -4.02 6.31 -31.02
CA GLU A 20 -3.31 5.53 -30.02
C GLU A 20 -2.68 4.27 -30.63
N ASP A 21 -1.35 4.23 -30.79
CA ASP A 21 -0.59 2.99 -31.03
C ASP A 21 0.79 3.13 -30.37
N ARG A 22 0.92 2.71 -29.11
CA ARG A 22 2.20 2.68 -28.38
C ARG A 22 2.82 1.28 -28.45
N GLU A 23 3.92 1.15 -29.18
CA GLU A 23 4.82 -0.02 -29.17
C GLU A 23 6.07 0.27 -28.31
N PRO A 24 6.89 -0.75 -28.01
CA PRO A 24 7.04 -1.42 -26.73
C PRO A 24 7.96 -0.67 -25.73
N VAL A 25 7.57 -0.65 -24.46
CA VAL A 25 8.46 -0.19 -23.38
C VAL A 25 9.55 -1.23 -23.14
N SER A 26 10.78 -0.77 -23.22
CA SER A 26 11.99 -1.48 -22.84
C SER A 26 12.10 -1.51 -21.32
N ASP A 27 12.49 -2.67 -20.79
CA ASP A 27 12.73 -2.92 -19.37
C ASP A 27 13.81 -2.01 -18.76
N GLU A 28 13.85 -2.05 -17.43
CA GLU A 28 14.87 -1.54 -16.49
C GLU A 28 14.74 -0.07 -16.04
N GLU A 29 14.09 0.17 -14.90
CA GLU A 29 14.68 0.92 -13.77
C GLU A 29 13.83 0.70 -12.51
N GLY A 30 14.48 0.39 -11.39
CA GLY A 30 13.85 0.37 -10.07
C GLY A 30 13.30 1.75 -9.74
N GLY A 31 11.98 1.89 -9.82
CA GLY A 31 11.25 3.04 -9.32
C GLY A 31 10.88 2.79 -7.87
N THR A 32 11.40 3.64 -6.97
CA THR A 32 10.74 3.91 -5.70
C THR A 32 9.32 4.31 -6.07
N THR A 33 8.35 3.43 -5.87
CA THR A 33 6.97 3.90 -5.87
C THR A 33 6.87 4.62 -4.55
N ASP A 34 6.88 5.95 -4.60
CA ASP A 34 6.06 6.75 -3.69
C ASP A 34 4.64 6.19 -3.84
N GLN A 35 4.38 5.06 -3.17
CA GLN A 35 3.05 4.57 -2.89
C GLN A 35 2.57 5.58 -1.87
N GLU A 36 1.94 6.65 -2.37
CA GLU A 36 0.88 7.26 -1.59
C GLU A 36 0.04 6.11 -1.07
N ALA A 37 -0.18 6.08 0.23
CA ALA A 37 -1.02 5.08 0.84
C ALA A 37 -2.40 5.13 0.19
N GLU A 38 -2.73 4.14 -0.64
CA GLU A 38 -3.96 4.11 -1.41
C GLU A 38 -5.05 3.40 -0.59
N VAL A 39 -5.50 4.09 0.46
CA VAL A 39 -6.68 3.70 1.22
C VAL A 39 -7.91 3.70 0.31
N GLY A 40 -8.70 2.61 0.34
CA GLY A 40 -9.86 2.38 -0.54
C GLY A 40 -9.62 1.45 -1.73
N ARG A 41 -8.46 0.80 -1.84
CA ARG A 41 -8.19 -0.26 -2.83
C ARG A 41 -8.71 -1.63 -2.40
N THR A 42 -8.90 -2.51 -3.38
CA THR A 42 -9.16 -3.94 -3.14
C THR A 42 -7.96 -4.59 -2.44
N TYR A 43 -8.21 -5.31 -1.35
CA TYR A 43 -7.22 -6.08 -0.60
C TYR A 43 -7.64 -7.55 -0.52
N ASP A 44 -6.71 -8.45 -0.20
CA ASP A 44 -7.05 -9.84 0.12
C ASP A 44 -7.52 -9.92 1.58
N SER A 45 -8.81 -10.21 1.78
CA SER A 45 -9.41 -10.22 3.11
C SER A 45 -8.87 -11.31 4.01
N ALA A 46 -8.46 -12.47 3.45
CA ALA A 46 -7.93 -13.56 4.25
C ALA A 46 -6.52 -13.22 4.76
N GLU A 47 -5.69 -12.62 3.91
CA GLU A 47 -4.36 -12.16 4.30
C GLU A 47 -4.45 -11.01 5.31
N ALA A 48 -5.30 -10.02 5.06
CA ALA A 48 -5.47 -8.90 5.99
C ALA A 48 -6.00 -9.34 7.36
N ALA A 49 -6.93 -10.29 7.40
CA ALA A 49 -7.36 -10.93 8.65
C ALA A 49 -6.20 -11.65 9.35
N HIS A 50 -5.36 -12.38 8.61
CA HIS A 50 -4.19 -13.04 9.20
C HIS A 50 -3.17 -12.05 9.76
N LEU A 51 -2.90 -10.94 9.06
CA LEU A 51 -2.03 -9.86 9.54
C LEU A 51 -2.61 -9.20 10.80
N TYR A 52 -3.92 -8.98 10.83
CA TYR A 52 -4.63 -8.47 12.01
C TYR A 52 -4.48 -9.40 13.22
N GLU A 53 -4.70 -10.70 13.03
CA GLU A 53 -4.55 -11.71 14.07
C GLU A 53 -3.14 -11.73 14.68
N GLN A 54 -2.13 -11.60 13.84
CA GLN A 54 -0.73 -11.64 14.25
C GLN A 54 -0.27 -10.37 14.97
N ASN A 55 -0.74 -9.19 14.53
CA ASN A 55 -0.14 -7.92 14.93
C ASN A 55 -1.06 -7.04 15.79
N CYS A 56 -2.38 -7.21 15.70
CA CYS A 56 -3.35 -6.27 16.27
C CYS A 56 -4.24 -6.92 17.34
N LEU A 57 -4.70 -8.15 17.09
CA LEU A 57 -5.71 -8.87 17.87
C LEU A 57 -5.41 -8.93 19.38
N SER A 58 -4.16 -9.19 19.77
CA SER A 58 -3.80 -9.33 21.18
C SER A 58 -4.04 -8.06 22.00
N CYS A 59 -3.93 -6.89 21.37
CA CYS A 59 -4.09 -5.60 22.01
C CYS A 59 -5.51 -5.04 21.85
N HIS A 60 -6.12 -5.24 20.67
CA HIS A 60 -7.37 -4.58 20.29
C HIS A 60 -8.60 -5.48 20.33
N GLY A 61 -8.43 -6.79 20.42
CA GLY A 61 -9.54 -7.74 20.55
C GLY A 61 -10.13 -8.18 19.21
N GLN A 62 -11.15 -9.02 19.25
CA GLN A 62 -11.82 -9.52 18.05
C GLN A 62 -12.75 -8.45 17.48
N MET A 63 -12.75 -8.31 16.14
CA MET A 63 -13.60 -7.32 15.45
C MET A 63 -15.10 -7.67 15.53
N GLU A 64 -15.46 -8.96 15.47
CA GLU A 64 -16.86 -9.42 15.38
C GLU A 64 -17.73 -9.09 16.60
N ASP A 65 -17.12 -9.05 17.79
CA ASP A 65 -17.83 -8.78 19.05
C ASP A 65 -17.65 -7.35 19.56
N ASN A 66 -16.90 -6.52 18.81
CA ASN A 66 -16.50 -5.16 19.21
C ASN A 66 -15.91 -5.11 20.63
N GLU A 67 -15.22 -6.19 21.04
CA GLU A 67 -14.62 -6.32 22.35
C GLU A 67 -13.25 -5.65 22.39
N SER A 68 -12.99 -4.86 23.44
CA SER A 68 -11.65 -4.34 23.68
C SER A 68 -10.68 -5.47 24.01
N GLY A 69 -9.50 -5.43 23.40
CA GLY A 69 -8.39 -6.31 23.77
C GLY A 69 -7.72 -5.92 25.09
N ALA A 70 -6.53 -6.49 25.33
CA ALA A 70 -5.85 -6.34 26.61
C ALA A 70 -5.40 -4.89 26.91
N THR A 71 -5.15 -4.08 25.87
CA THR A 71 -4.46 -2.79 26.02
C THR A 71 -5.12 -1.66 25.23
N GLY A 72 -5.59 -1.94 24.01
CA GLY A 72 -6.14 -0.97 23.09
C GLY A 72 -7.67 -0.93 23.11
N PRO A 73 -8.28 0.19 22.65
CA PRO A 73 -9.71 0.24 22.38
C PRO A 73 -10.08 -0.72 21.23
N PRO A 74 -11.36 -1.06 21.07
CA PRO A 74 -11.81 -1.77 19.87
C PRO A 74 -11.63 -0.87 18.64
N LEU A 75 -11.47 -1.50 17.47
CA LEU A 75 -11.11 -0.82 16.22
C LEU A 75 -12.27 -0.70 15.22
N VAL A 76 -13.46 -1.19 15.57
CA VAL A 76 -14.67 -1.03 14.75
C VAL A 76 -15.04 0.45 14.64
N GLY A 77 -15.37 0.89 13.42
CA GLY A 77 -15.80 2.27 13.13
C GLY A 77 -14.69 3.30 12.96
N TYR A 78 -13.41 2.89 12.92
CA TYR A 78 -12.31 3.76 12.48
C TYR A 78 -12.16 3.70 10.96
N SER A 79 -11.87 4.85 10.34
CA SER A 79 -11.55 4.89 8.91
C SER A 79 -10.19 4.25 8.63
N ALA A 80 -9.99 3.77 7.41
CA ALA A 80 -8.73 3.14 7.03
C ALA A 80 -7.56 4.15 7.06
N GLU A 81 -7.79 5.43 6.79
CA GLU A 81 -6.77 6.46 6.93
C GLU A 81 -6.33 6.64 8.39
N GLU A 82 -7.29 6.66 9.33
CA GLU A 82 -6.99 6.76 10.77
C GLU A 82 -6.23 5.53 11.27
N VAL A 83 -6.62 4.34 10.81
CA VAL A 83 -5.96 3.09 11.18
C VAL A 83 -4.55 3.03 10.62
N LEU A 84 -4.36 3.39 9.35
CA LEU A 84 -3.04 3.40 8.74
C LEU A 84 -2.10 4.38 9.42
N ASP A 85 -2.59 5.60 9.70
CA ASP A 85 -1.83 6.59 10.44
C ASP A 85 -1.43 6.09 11.84
N ALA A 86 -2.35 5.40 12.53
CA ALA A 86 -2.06 4.79 13.82
C ALA A 86 -1.01 3.67 13.73
N ILE A 87 -1.03 2.83 12.69
CA ILE A 87 -0.03 1.78 12.45
C ILE A 87 1.36 2.41 12.24
N VAL A 88 1.44 3.48 11.47
CA VAL A 88 2.70 4.18 11.16
C VAL A 88 3.23 4.93 12.37
N GLN A 89 2.37 5.67 13.08
CA GLN A 89 2.79 6.57 14.17
C GLN A 89 2.89 5.88 15.54
N GLY A 90 2.12 4.83 15.80
CA GLY A 90 2.08 4.14 17.08
C GLY A 90 1.59 5.03 18.25
N PRO A 91 0.30 5.38 18.32
CA PRO A 91 -0.22 6.26 19.36
C PRO A 91 -0.21 5.63 20.77
N GLY A 92 0.07 6.45 21.78
CA GLY A 92 0.02 6.04 23.18
C GLY A 92 1.04 4.95 23.51
N SER A 93 0.56 3.73 23.76
CA SER A 93 1.39 2.54 24.04
C SER A 93 1.52 1.61 22.83
N MET A 94 0.87 1.93 21.70
CA MET A 94 0.96 1.13 20.48
C MET A 94 2.35 1.32 19.85
N PRO A 95 3.08 0.23 19.54
CA PRO A 95 4.34 0.34 18.81
C PRO A 95 4.11 0.94 17.41
N ALA A 96 5.01 1.83 16.99
CA ALA A 96 5.02 2.39 15.64
C ALA A 96 5.61 1.39 14.63
N GLY A 97 5.12 1.43 13.39
CA GLY A 97 5.66 0.62 12.29
C GLY A 97 5.45 -0.88 12.48
N LEU A 98 4.29 -1.29 13.01
CA LEU A 98 3.95 -2.71 13.16
C LEU A 98 3.79 -3.42 11.80
N LEU A 99 3.33 -2.68 10.80
CA LEU A 99 3.22 -3.09 9.40
C LEU A 99 3.66 -1.91 8.53
N GLU A 100 4.08 -2.18 7.29
CA GLU A 100 4.53 -1.17 6.34
C GLU A 100 3.94 -1.44 4.94
N GLY A 101 3.86 -0.40 4.12
CA GLY A 101 3.42 -0.49 2.72
C GLY A 101 2.06 -1.19 2.55
N GLU A 102 1.98 -2.07 1.55
CA GLU A 102 0.75 -2.75 1.14
C GLU A 102 0.11 -3.57 2.29
N GLU A 103 0.91 -4.10 3.23
CA GLU A 103 0.40 -4.87 4.37
C GLU A 103 -0.35 -3.97 5.37
N ALA A 104 0.21 -2.78 5.65
CA ALA A 104 -0.42 -1.80 6.52
C ALA A 104 -1.72 -1.27 5.90
N GLU A 105 -1.70 -0.99 4.60
CA GLU A 105 -2.88 -0.58 3.83
C GLU A 105 -3.96 -1.66 3.82
N ALA A 106 -3.58 -2.93 3.58
CA ALA A 106 -4.52 -4.04 3.58
C ALA A 106 -5.23 -4.21 4.93
N VAL A 107 -4.48 -4.16 6.03
CA VAL A 107 -5.05 -4.25 7.39
C VAL A 107 -5.91 -3.04 7.71
N ALA A 108 -5.52 -1.84 7.30
CA ALA A 108 -6.30 -0.64 7.51
C ALA A 108 -7.65 -0.69 6.79
N ASN A 109 -7.66 -1.08 5.51
CA ASN A 109 -8.90 -1.28 4.75
C ASN A 109 -9.75 -2.42 5.35
N TYR A 110 -9.12 -3.51 5.76
CA TYR A 110 -9.82 -4.61 6.44
C TYR A 110 -10.53 -4.16 7.70
N ILE A 111 -9.88 -3.38 8.56
CA ILE A 111 -10.48 -2.84 9.79
C ILE A 111 -11.65 -1.90 9.47
N ALA A 112 -11.48 -1.02 8.47
CA ALA A 112 -12.50 -0.02 8.12
C ALA A 112 -13.76 -0.61 7.50
N ASP A 113 -13.69 -1.82 6.94
CA ASP A 113 -14.87 -2.56 6.48
C ASP A 113 -15.74 -3.09 7.64
N TYR A 114 -15.25 -3.04 8.89
CA TYR A 114 -16.04 -3.30 10.10
C TYR A 114 -16.61 -1.99 10.67
N ASP A 115 -17.91 -1.77 10.42
CA ASP A 115 -18.74 -0.67 10.95
C ASP A 115 -19.54 -1.06 12.21
#